data_AF-A0A1F3RDS7-F1
#
_entry.id   AF-A0A1F3RDS7-F1
#
_cell.length_a   1.000
_cell.length_b   1.000
_cell.length_c   1.000
_cell.angle_alpha   90.00
_cell.angle_beta   90.00
_cell.angle_gamma   90.00
#
_symmetry.space_group_name_H-M   'P 1'
#
loop_
_entity.id
_entity.type
_entity.pdbx_description
1 polymer ?
#
loop_
_entity_poly.entity_id
_entity_poly.type
_entity_poly.pdbx_seq_one_letter_code
_entity_poly.pdbx_strand_id
1 'polypeptide(L)'
;MTQTTPRQWIKEINEVIKEYDLLSNQLSNAILNDSHLTIKQLQRFEVWEDKARQINITAPDFYSFLNDQSIDQAKSNHADLKFQLSQTLNSLRSEEFAQIKSKKHEFRIKTLRNLNRLLWGAIKKKQFEVDKDYQLRLNADVDDIDSTGKYIKTETLPPQRTETKTEQVQPTFKNNFDRIEPTEIYKHFKAGLVEKGYLTEQELNEYLKAAFELKTKPETLFKIKDAPSKEKIYVVFYTYYSNVAGKQHGKQSQYVELLGNYFDGYNNNIIRTNWKRGYKQKKH
;
A
#
# COMPACT_ATOMS: atom_id res chain seq x y z
N MET A 1 -20.72 -33.30 8.63
CA MET A 1 -20.08 -32.14 7.96
C MET A 1 -18.82 -32.64 7.27
N THR A 2 -18.82 -32.71 5.94
CA THR A 2 -17.69 -33.20 5.14
C THR A 2 -16.56 -32.17 5.16
N GLN A 3 -15.38 -32.56 5.64
CA GLN A 3 -14.21 -31.68 5.65
C GLN A 3 -13.70 -31.49 4.21
N THR A 4 -13.82 -30.28 3.68
CA THR A 4 -13.16 -29.89 2.42
C THR A 4 -11.65 -30.01 2.57
N THR A 5 -11.03 -30.84 1.75
CA THR A 5 -9.58 -31.07 1.76
C THR A 5 -8.83 -29.83 1.25
N PRO A 6 -7.56 -29.61 1.64
CA PRO A 6 -6.74 -28.52 1.10
C PRO A 6 -6.65 -28.49 -0.43
N ARG A 7 -6.78 -29.65 -1.10
CA ARG A 7 -6.86 -29.75 -2.56
C ARG A 7 -8.13 -29.12 -3.13
N GLN A 8 -9.25 -29.21 -2.41
CA GLN A 8 -10.52 -28.58 -2.79
C GLN A 8 -10.41 -27.05 -2.75
N TRP A 9 -9.75 -26.51 -1.72
CA TRP A 9 -9.51 -25.08 -1.55
C TRP A 9 -8.63 -24.50 -2.67
N ILE A 10 -7.57 -25.20 -3.07
CA ILE A 10 -6.71 -24.76 -4.18
C ILE A 10 -7.52 -24.73 -5.48
N LYS A 11 -8.40 -25.72 -5.70
CA LYS A 11 -9.28 -25.76 -6.88
C LYS A 11 -10.24 -24.57 -6.90
N GLU A 12 -10.88 -24.26 -5.76
CA GLU A 12 -11.81 -23.13 -5.63
C GLU A 12 -11.11 -21.78 -5.85
N ILE A 13 -9.88 -21.60 -5.32
CA ILE A 13 -9.09 -20.37 -5.55
C ILE A 13 -8.75 -20.20 -7.02
N ASN A 14 -8.36 -21.28 -7.71
CA ASN A 14 -8.03 -21.23 -9.13
C ASN A 14 -9.25 -20.93 -10.00
N GLU A 15 -10.44 -21.41 -9.65
CA GLU A 15 -11.69 -21.03 -10.34
C GLU A 15 -12.02 -19.54 -10.16
N VAL A 16 -11.86 -18.99 -8.95
CA VAL A 16 -12.05 -17.55 -8.71
C VAL A 16 -11.06 -16.69 -9.51
N ILE A 17 -9.81 -17.14 -9.67
CA ILE A 17 -8.81 -16.45 -10.50
C ILE A 17 -9.23 -16.46 -11.97
N LYS A 18 -9.69 -17.60 -12.49
CA LYS A 18 -10.19 -17.70 -13.87
C LYS A 18 -11.40 -16.80 -14.13
N GLU A 19 -12.36 -16.75 -13.20
CA GLU A 19 -13.52 -15.86 -13.30
C GLU A 19 -13.10 -14.38 -13.31
N TYR A 20 -12.11 -14.00 -12.50
CA TYR A 20 -11.56 -12.64 -12.48
C TYR A 20 -10.92 -12.27 -13.82
N ASP A 21 -10.10 -13.15 -14.41
CA ASP A 21 -9.46 -12.90 -15.69
C ASP A 21 -10.50 -12.79 -16.83
N LEU A 22 -11.54 -13.63 -16.80
CA LEU A 22 -12.65 -13.56 -17.76
C LEU A 22 -13.39 -12.22 -17.67
N LEU A 23 -13.76 -11.78 -16.46
CA LEU A 23 -14.46 -10.51 -16.23
C LEU A 23 -13.59 -9.31 -16.60
N SER A 24 -12.29 -9.35 -16.30
CA SER A 24 -11.34 -8.30 -16.67
C SER A 24 -11.22 -8.16 -18.19
N ASN A 25 -11.19 -9.28 -18.91
CA ASN A 25 -11.16 -9.30 -20.37
C ASN A 25 -12.47 -8.80 -20.98
N GLN A 26 -13.63 -9.22 -20.45
CA GLN A 26 -14.93 -8.75 -20.90
C GLN A 26 -15.09 -7.23 -20.70
N LEU A 27 -14.67 -6.69 -19.55
CA LEU A 27 -14.70 -5.26 -19.28
C LEU A 27 -13.77 -4.48 -20.23
N SER A 28 -12.57 -5.02 -20.51
CA SER A 28 -11.61 -4.40 -21.42
C SER A 28 -12.16 -4.37 -22.86
N ASN A 29 -12.82 -5.43 -23.30
CA ASN A 29 -13.48 -5.51 -24.60
C ASN A 29 -14.70 -4.58 -24.71
N ALA A 30 -15.49 -4.44 -23.64
CA ALA A 30 -16.61 -3.49 -23.59
C ALA A 30 -16.12 -2.04 -23.75
N ILE A 31 -15.05 -1.66 -23.04
CA ILE A 31 -14.42 -0.33 -23.15
C ILE A 31 -13.88 -0.07 -24.57
N LEU A 32 -13.26 -1.09 -25.18
CA LEU A 32 -12.78 -1.01 -26.57
C LEU A 32 -13.93 -0.86 -27.57
N ASN A 33 -15.06 -1.53 -27.35
CA ASN A 33 -16.22 -1.47 -28.23
C ASN A 33 -16.92 -0.10 -28.18
N ASP A 34 -17.10 0.49 -26.98
CA ASP A 34 -17.66 1.86 -26.86
C ASP A 34 -16.74 2.92 -27.47
N SER A 35 -15.42 2.74 -27.30
CA SER A 35 -14.43 3.58 -27.96
C SER A 35 -14.52 3.45 -29.50
N HIS A 36 -14.72 2.23 -30.01
CA HIS A 36 -14.91 1.98 -31.44
C HIS A 36 -16.22 2.56 -31.99
N LEU A 37 -17.31 2.53 -31.23
CA LEU A 37 -18.59 3.13 -31.63
C LEU A 37 -18.46 4.65 -31.73
N THR A 38 -17.78 5.26 -30.77
CA THR A 38 -17.48 6.71 -30.76
C THR A 38 -16.60 7.10 -31.94
N ILE A 39 -15.56 6.32 -32.24
CA ILE A 39 -14.70 6.53 -33.43
C ILE A 39 -15.51 6.37 -34.73
N LYS A 40 -16.39 5.38 -34.84
CA LYS A 40 -17.27 5.20 -36.00
C LYS A 40 -18.26 6.36 -36.18
N GLN A 41 -18.77 6.95 -35.10
CA GLN A 41 -19.64 8.13 -35.17
C GLN A 41 -18.87 9.37 -35.65
N LEU A 42 -17.63 9.56 -35.19
CA LEU A 42 -16.76 10.64 -35.66
C LEU A 42 -16.39 10.49 -37.15
N GLN A 43 -16.06 9.27 -37.58
CA GLN A 43 -15.80 8.97 -38.99
C GLN A 43 -17.04 9.18 -39.89
N ARG A 44 -18.25 8.86 -39.38
CA ARG A 44 -19.50 9.16 -40.10
C ARG A 44 -19.73 10.66 -40.24
N PHE A 45 -19.31 11.46 -39.26
CA PHE A 45 -19.39 12.91 -39.29
C PHE A 45 -18.40 13.51 -40.31
N GLU A 46 -17.16 13.02 -40.35
CA GLU A 46 -16.16 13.43 -41.34
C GLU A 46 -16.57 13.05 -42.78
N VAL A 47 -17.11 11.85 -42.98
CA VAL A 47 -17.64 11.42 -44.30
C VAL A 47 -18.85 12.25 -44.73
N TRP A 48 -19.66 12.72 -43.78
CA TRP A 48 -20.76 13.64 -44.08
C TRP A 48 -20.25 15.02 -44.51
N GLU A 49 -19.23 15.57 -43.85
CA GLU A 49 -18.57 16.82 -44.25
C GLU A 49 -17.93 16.73 -45.64
N ASP A 50 -17.30 15.60 -45.97
CA ASP A 50 -16.69 15.39 -47.29
C ASP A 50 -17.75 15.19 -48.39
N LYS A 51 -18.85 14.48 -48.08
CA LYS A 51 -19.98 14.40 -49.01
C LYS A 51 -20.59 15.77 -49.25
N ALA A 52 -20.83 16.58 -48.22
CA ALA A 52 -21.34 17.94 -48.35
C ALA A 52 -20.45 18.81 -49.26
N ARG A 53 -19.13 18.61 -49.22
CA ARG A 53 -18.17 19.23 -50.14
C ARG A 53 -18.26 18.70 -51.58
N GLN A 54 -18.47 17.40 -51.77
CA GLN A 54 -18.51 16.76 -53.09
C GLN A 54 -19.78 17.05 -53.90
N ILE A 55 -20.94 17.26 -53.26
CA ILE A 55 -22.20 17.54 -53.96
C ILE A 55 -22.30 18.98 -54.48
N ASN A 56 -21.24 19.78 -54.32
CA ASN A 56 -21.18 21.17 -54.76
C ASN A 56 -22.42 21.98 -54.33
N ILE A 57 -22.97 21.67 -53.14
CA ILE A 57 -23.78 22.64 -52.39
C ILE A 57 -22.76 23.69 -51.98
N THR A 58 -22.51 24.62 -52.89
CA THR A 58 -21.57 25.68 -52.65
C THR A 58 -22.17 26.51 -51.52
N ALA A 59 -21.40 26.63 -50.45
CA ALA A 59 -21.59 27.59 -49.38
C ALA A 59 -22.30 28.90 -49.84
N PRO A 60 -21.99 29.53 -50.99
CA PRO A 60 -22.70 30.69 -51.50
C PRO A 60 -24.24 30.69 -51.43
N ASP A 61 -24.95 29.58 -51.66
CA ASP A 61 -26.43 29.60 -51.67
C ASP A 61 -27.05 29.58 -50.27
N PHE A 62 -26.31 29.11 -49.27
CA PHE A 62 -26.70 29.19 -47.85
C PHE A 62 -26.20 30.49 -47.19
N TYR A 63 -25.05 31.01 -47.64
CA TYR A 63 -24.40 32.20 -47.06
C TYR A 63 -24.75 33.52 -47.77
N SER A 64 -25.34 33.52 -48.98
CA SER A 64 -25.85 34.75 -49.62
C SER A 64 -27.07 35.36 -48.93
N PHE A 65 -27.70 34.61 -48.02
CA PHE A 65 -28.80 35.10 -47.16
C PHE A 65 -28.30 35.90 -45.95
N LEU A 66 -26.99 35.88 -45.68
CA LEU A 66 -26.39 36.38 -44.45
C LEU A 66 -25.31 37.42 -44.80
N ASN A 67 -25.69 38.70 -44.71
CA ASN A 67 -24.87 39.90 -44.95
C ASN A 67 -23.43 39.74 -44.41
N ASP A 68 -22.39 40.23 -45.09
CA ASP A 68 -20.97 39.87 -44.85
C ASP A 68 -20.49 39.97 -43.38
N GLN A 69 -21.04 40.88 -42.57
CA GLN A 69 -20.78 40.95 -41.12
C GLN A 69 -21.18 39.68 -40.34
N SER A 70 -22.16 38.93 -40.86
CA SER A 70 -22.67 37.70 -40.24
C SER A 70 -21.87 36.46 -40.62
N ILE A 71 -21.08 36.48 -41.71
CA ILE A 71 -20.22 35.35 -42.10
C ILE A 71 -19.00 35.25 -41.20
N ASP A 72 -18.31 36.37 -40.94
CA ASP A 72 -17.17 36.38 -40.02
C ASP A 72 -17.62 36.16 -38.57
N GLN A 73 -18.79 36.68 -38.20
CA GLN A 73 -19.43 36.34 -36.93
C GLN A 73 -19.81 34.85 -36.86
N ALA A 74 -20.33 34.25 -37.92
CA ALA A 74 -20.67 32.82 -37.95
C ALA A 74 -19.43 31.93 -37.89
N LYS A 75 -18.33 32.30 -38.57
CA LYS A 75 -17.04 31.60 -38.48
C LYS A 75 -16.44 31.72 -37.08
N SER A 76 -16.51 32.90 -36.47
CA SER A 76 -16.08 33.13 -35.09
C SER A 76 -16.91 32.28 -34.11
N ASN A 77 -18.23 32.31 -34.24
CA ASN A 77 -19.15 31.51 -33.43
C ASN A 77 -18.93 30.00 -33.62
N HIS A 78 -18.63 29.55 -34.85
CA HIS A 78 -18.34 28.14 -35.14
C HIS A 78 -17.00 27.69 -34.53
N ALA A 79 -15.96 28.54 -34.60
CA ALA A 79 -14.68 28.26 -33.96
C ALA A 79 -14.83 28.19 -32.44
N ASP A 80 -15.62 29.10 -31.85
CA ASP A 80 -15.88 29.11 -30.42
C ASP A 80 -16.70 27.89 -29.98
N LEU A 81 -17.75 27.51 -30.73
CA LEU A 81 -18.51 26.28 -30.49
C LEU A 81 -17.64 25.02 -30.61
N LYS A 82 -16.74 24.94 -31.59
CA LYS A 82 -15.80 23.83 -31.75
C LYS A 82 -14.82 23.75 -30.57
N PHE A 83 -14.35 24.90 -30.08
CA PHE A 83 -13.51 24.97 -28.89
C PHE A 83 -14.26 24.54 -27.62
N GLN A 84 -15.47 25.07 -27.40
CA GLN A 84 -16.32 24.70 -26.26
C GLN A 84 -16.70 23.21 -26.28
N LEU A 85 -17.01 22.65 -27.44
CA LEU A 85 -17.29 21.22 -27.61
C LEU A 85 -16.05 20.37 -27.30
N SER A 86 -14.86 20.79 -27.75
CA SER A 86 -13.60 20.12 -27.42
C SER A 86 -13.29 20.16 -25.93
N GLN A 87 -13.49 21.30 -25.27
CA GLN A 87 -13.31 21.43 -23.81
C GLN A 87 -14.31 20.54 -23.05
N THR A 88 -15.57 20.52 -23.48
CA THR A 88 -16.62 19.69 -22.87
C THR A 88 -16.31 18.20 -23.02
N LEU A 89 -15.90 17.76 -24.23
CA LEU A 89 -15.49 16.37 -24.48
C LEU A 89 -14.26 15.96 -23.67
N ASN A 90 -13.27 16.85 -23.54
CA ASN A 90 -12.10 16.60 -22.72
C ASN A 90 -12.45 16.53 -21.22
N SER A 91 -13.37 17.38 -20.75
CA SER A 91 -13.89 17.35 -19.38
C SER A 91 -14.63 16.05 -19.10
N LEU A 92 -15.58 15.67 -19.95
CA LEU A 92 -16.36 14.42 -19.82
C LEU A 92 -15.44 13.20 -19.85
N ARG A 93 -14.50 13.16 -20.79
CA ARG A 93 -13.49 12.10 -20.87
C ARG A 93 -12.66 12.03 -19.59
N SER A 94 -12.24 13.18 -19.04
CA SER A 94 -11.46 13.22 -17.79
C SER A 94 -12.26 12.73 -16.58
N GLU A 95 -13.55 13.06 -16.53
CA GLU A 95 -14.45 12.69 -15.44
C GLU A 95 -14.79 11.19 -15.49
N GLU A 96 -15.13 10.67 -16.67
CA GLU A 96 -15.37 9.23 -16.87
C GLU A 96 -14.12 8.41 -16.57
N PHE A 97 -12.93 8.85 -17.02
CA PHE A 97 -11.67 8.19 -16.66
C PHE A 97 -11.39 8.25 -15.15
N ALA A 98 -11.70 9.37 -14.49
CA ALA A 98 -11.56 9.49 -13.04
C ALA A 98 -12.52 8.55 -12.30
N GLN A 99 -13.78 8.46 -12.74
CA GLN A 99 -14.78 7.55 -12.18
C GLN A 99 -14.40 6.07 -12.38
N ILE A 100 -13.93 5.68 -13.58
CA ILE A 100 -13.45 4.32 -13.86
C ILE A 100 -12.23 3.99 -12.99
N LYS A 101 -11.27 4.92 -12.88
CA LYS A 101 -10.09 4.75 -12.03
C LYS A 101 -10.47 4.61 -10.56
N SER A 102 -11.45 5.38 -10.10
CA SER A 102 -12.01 5.31 -8.74
C SER A 102 -12.68 3.97 -8.47
N LYS A 103 -13.61 3.54 -9.34
CA LYS A 103 -14.30 2.23 -9.23
C LYS A 103 -13.31 1.06 -9.26
N LYS A 104 -12.29 1.11 -10.13
CA LYS A 104 -11.21 0.11 -10.17
C LYS A 104 -10.41 0.06 -8.88
N HIS A 105 -10.13 1.23 -8.29
CA HIS A 105 -9.42 1.32 -7.01
C HIS A 105 -10.26 0.77 -5.86
N GLU A 106 -11.55 1.13 -5.79
CA GLU A 106 -12.49 0.64 -4.79
C GLU A 106 -12.63 -0.89 -4.87
N PHE A 107 -12.83 -1.43 -6.07
CA PHE A 107 -12.89 -2.87 -6.29
C PHE A 107 -11.62 -3.56 -5.80
N ARG A 108 -10.44 -3.05 -6.16
CA ARG A 108 -9.15 -3.59 -5.69
C ARG A 108 -9.03 -3.58 -4.17
N ILE A 109 -9.45 -2.49 -3.52
CA ILE A 109 -9.45 -2.40 -2.05
C ILE A 109 -10.39 -3.44 -1.43
N LYS A 110 -11.60 -3.60 -1.97
CA LYS A 110 -12.58 -4.58 -1.49
C LYS A 110 -12.05 -6.01 -1.60
N THR A 111 -11.45 -6.36 -2.74
CA THR A 111 -10.84 -7.67 -2.96
C THR A 111 -9.68 -7.93 -1.98
N LEU A 112 -8.78 -6.94 -1.78
CA LEU A 112 -7.68 -7.08 -0.82
C LEU A 112 -8.17 -7.26 0.63
N ARG A 113 -9.22 -6.56 1.04
CA ARG A 113 -9.83 -6.75 2.37
C ARG A 113 -10.39 -8.16 2.53
N ASN A 114 -11.08 -8.68 1.52
CA ASN A 114 -11.64 -10.03 1.54
C ASN A 114 -10.54 -11.10 1.63
N LEU A 115 -9.47 -10.96 0.84
CA LEU A 115 -8.32 -11.86 0.89
C LEU A 115 -7.63 -11.84 2.26
N ASN A 116 -7.40 -10.65 2.82
CA ASN A 116 -6.82 -10.53 4.16
C ASN A 116 -7.72 -11.18 5.22
N ARG A 117 -9.04 -11.01 5.14
CA ARG A 117 -9.99 -11.65 6.07
C ARG A 117 -9.90 -13.18 6.00
N LEU A 118 -9.82 -13.75 4.78
CA LEU A 118 -9.68 -15.19 4.59
C LEU A 118 -8.34 -15.72 5.13
N LEU A 119 -7.23 -15.02 4.84
CA LEU A 119 -5.91 -15.39 5.34
C LEU A 119 -5.85 -15.38 6.87
N TRP A 120 -6.36 -14.33 7.51
CA TRP A 120 -6.42 -14.25 8.97
C TRP A 120 -7.30 -15.34 9.57
N GLY A 121 -8.42 -15.69 8.93
CA GLY A 121 -9.25 -16.82 9.34
C GLY A 121 -8.49 -18.15 9.29
N ALA A 122 -7.74 -18.40 8.22
CA ALA A 122 -6.93 -19.61 8.07
C ALA A 122 -5.79 -19.68 9.09
N ILE A 123 -5.10 -18.57 9.36
CA ILE A 123 -4.03 -18.49 10.36
C ILE A 123 -4.59 -18.79 11.76
N LYS A 124 -5.70 -18.15 12.15
CA LYS A 124 -6.34 -18.39 13.45
C LYS A 124 -6.78 -19.84 13.61
N LYS A 125 -7.32 -20.45 12.55
CA LYS A 125 -7.71 -21.87 12.57
C LYS A 125 -6.51 -22.78 12.80
N LYS A 126 -5.40 -22.55 12.10
CA LYS A 126 -4.16 -23.32 12.31
C LYS A 126 -3.58 -23.14 13.70
N GLN A 127 -3.58 -21.91 14.22
CA GLN A 127 -3.13 -21.65 15.59
C GLN A 127 -3.96 -22.45 16.60
N PHE A 128 -5.29 -22.42 16.46
CA PHE A 128 -6.19 -23.19 17.31
C PHE A 128 -5.95 -24.71 17.23
N GLU A 129 -5.66 -25.25 16.04
CA GLU A 129 -5.31 -26.66 15.86
C GLU A 129 -3.99 -27.03 16.57
N VAL A 130 -2.98 -26.17 16.49
CA VAL A 130 -1.69 -26.34 17.18
C VAL A 130 -1.87 -26.27 18.71
N ASP A 131 -2.62 -25.28 19.20
CA ASP A 131 -2.88 -25.13 20.63
C ASP A 131 -3.65 -26.34 21.18
N LYS A 132 -4.59 -26.89 20.40
CA LYS A 132 -5.34 -28.10 20.77
C LYS A 132 -4.43 -29.34 20.84
N ASP A 133 -3.52 -29.52 19.87
CA ASP A 133 -2.56 -30.63 19.90
C ASP A 133 -1.62 -30.53 21.11
N TYR A 134 -1.16 -29.31 21.42
CA TYR A 134 -0.31 -29.04 22.57
C TYR A 134 -1.00 -29.42 23.90
N GLN A 135 -2.26 -29.02 24.08
CA GLN A 135 -3.05 -29.37 25.27
C GLN A 135 -3.30 -30.88 25.38
N LEU A 136 -3.51 -31.58 24.26
CA LEU A 136 -3.68 -33.04 24.26
C LEU A 136 -2.40 -33.76 24.71
N ARG A 137 -1.23 -33.29 24.27
CA ARG A 137 0.07 -33.86 24.71
C ARG A 137 0.32 -33.60 26.19
N LEU A 138 0.04 -32.40 26.68
CA LEU A 138 0.19 -32.06 28.10
C LEU A 138 -0.65 -32.95 29.01
N ASN A 139 -1.85 -33.33 28.57
CA ASN A 139 -2.74 -34.19 29.34
C ASN A 139 -2.38 -35.68 29.22
N ALA A 140 -1.69 -36.10 28.15
CA ALA A 140 -1.28 -37.49 27.96
C ALA A 140 -0.07 -37.89 28.82
N ASP A 141 0.76 -36.94 29.23
CA ASP A 141 1.96 -37.18 30.04
C ASP A 141 1.69 -37.22 31.56
N VAL A 142 0.42 -37.20 32.01
CA VAL A 142 0.05 -37.14 33.45
C VAL A 142 -0.40 -38.50 34.01
N ASP A 143 -0.61 -39.52 33.18
CA ASP A 143 -1.07 -40.84 33.64
C ASP A 143 0.09 -41.84 33.79
N ASP A 144 0.96 -41.63 34.77
CA ASP A 144 1.71 -42.73 35.41
C ASP A 144 2.20 -42.30 36.81
N ILE A 145 1.25 -42.23 37.76
CA ILE A 145 1.55 -42.17 39.19
C ILE A 145 1.13 -43.53 39.77
N ASP A 146 2.11 -44.36 40.12
CA ASP A 146 1.81 -45.61 40.83
C ASP A 146 1.25 -45.34 42.24
N SER A 147 0.55 -46.33 42.78
CA SER A 147 -0.13 -46.30 44.08
C SER A 147 0.76 -46.09 45.32
N THR A 148 2.07 -45.86 45.17
CA THR A 148 3.02 -45.71 46.28
C THR A 148 3.47 -44.28 46.55
N GLY A 149 3.04 -43.29 45.75
CA GLY A 149 3.19 -41.87 46.08
C GLY A 149 4.64 -41.38 46.24
N LYS A 150 5.61 -42.00 45.55
CA LYS A 150 7.02 -41.64 45.65
C LYS A 150 7.57 -41.16 44.30
N TYR A 151 7.88 -39.87 44.22
CA TYR A 151 8.50 -39.24 43.05
C TYR A 151 9.90 -39.84 42.77
N ILE A 152 10.09 -40.46 41.60
CA ILE A 152 11.42 -40.76 41.07
C ILE A 152 11.90 -39.52 40.30
N LYS A 153 12.93 -38.88 40.85
CA LYS A 153 13.62 -37.73 40.26
C LYS A 153 14.55 -38.24 39.16
N THR A 154 14.14 -38.13 37.90
CA THR A 154 15.01 -38.45 36.76
C THR A 154 15.96 -37.28 36.50
N GLU A 155 17.22 -37.45 36.87
CA GLU A 155 18.31 -36.57 36.46
C GLU A 155 18.60 -36.76 34.97
N THR A 156 18.50 -35.68 34.20
CA THR A 156 19.11 -35.59 32.87
C THR A 156 19.64 -34.17 32.67
N LEU A 157 20.96 -34.06 32.59
CA LEU A 157 21.72 -32.86 32.19
C LEU A 157 22.80 -33.32 31.18
N PRO A 158 23.35 -32.47 30.29
CA PRO A 158 22.85 -31.19 29.77
C PRO A 158 22.95 -31.12 28.21
N PRO A 159 22.50 -30.01 27.58
CA PRO A 159 23.49 -29.00 27.22
C PRO A 159 23.07 -27.60 27.66
N GLN A 160 23.97 -26.93 28.38
CA GLN A 160 23.96 -25.49 28.57
C GLN A 160 24.08 -24.81 27.19
N ARG A 161 22.94 -24.39 26.64
CA ARG A 161 22.90 -23.12 25.94
C ARG A 161 22.64 -22.06 26.99
N THR A 162 23.68 -21.31 27.30
CA THR A 162 23.59 -20.01 27.96
C THR A 162 22.76 -19.10 27.04
N GLU A 163 21.45 -19.16 27.17
CA GLU A 163 20.61 -18.03 26.82
C GLU A 163 20.94 -16.95 27.82
N THR A 164 21.86 -16.07 27.43
CA THR A 164 22.07 -14.78 28.08
C THR A 164 20.72 -14.09 28.07
N LYS A 165 19.98 -14.22 29.18
CA LYS A 165 18.81 -13.42 29.51
C LYS A 165 19.29 -11.99 29.49
N THR A 166 19.16 -11.36 28.32
CA THR A 166 19.48 -9.97 28.10
C THR A 166 18.57 -9.23 29.06
N GLU A 167 19.15 -8.67 30.10
CA GLU A 167 18.52 -7.67 30.95
C GLU A 167 17.85 -6.69 29.99
N GLN A 168 16.53 -6.76 29.87
CA GLN A 168 15.79 -5.87 29.00
C GLN A 168 15.93 -4.49 29.62
N VAL A 169 16.89 -3.71 29.11
CA VAL A 169 17.00 -2.28 29.37
C VAL A 169 15.63 -1.70 29.07
N GLN A 170 14.90 -1.34 30.11
CA GLN A 170 13.57 -0.76 29.95
C GLN A 170 13.73 0.58 29.23
N PRO A 171 12.93 0.84 28.18
CA PRO A 171 12.95 2.12 27.49
C PRO A 171 12.63 3.25 28.49
N THR A 172 13.45 4.30 28.50
CA THR A 172 13.36 5.41 29.46
C THR A 172 12.40 6.52 29.02
N PHE A 173 11.67 6.33 27.92
CA PHE A 173 10.81 7.35 27.33
C PHE A 173 9.33 6.91 27.29
N LYS A 174 8.44 7.89 27.29
CA LYS A 174 7.00 7.69 27.07
C LYS A 174 6.65 7.99 25.62
N ASN A 175 5.92 7.09 24.95
CA ASN A 175 5.46 7.33 23.58
C ASN A 175 4.19 8.20 23.56
N ASN A 176 4.31 9.41 23.00
CA ASN A 176 3.22 10.36 22.74
C ASN A 176 3.02 10.60 21.21
N PHE A 177 3.72 9.85 20.36
CA PHE A 177 3.65 9.99 18.91
C PHE A 177 2.56 9.10 18.29
N ASP A 178 2.52 7.83 18.67
CA ASP A 178 1.50 6.86 18.23
C ASP A 178 1.07 5.89 19.35
N ARG A 179 0.44 4.76 18.98
CA ARG A 179 -0.11 3.78 19.93
C ARG A 179 0.79 2.56 20.14
N ILE A 180 2.03 2.63 19.66
CA ILE A 180 2.98 1.52 19.77
C ILE A 180 3.65 1.55 21.15
N GLU A 181 3.83 0.38 21.75
CA GLU A 181 4.49 0.28 23.04
C GLU A 181 5.96 0.75 22.95
N PRO A 182 6.46 1.55 23.92
CA PRO A 182 7.85 2.03 23.91
C PRO A 182 8.89 0.91 23.75
N THR A 183 8.60 -0.28 24.26
CA THR A 183 9.45 -1.47 24.14
C THR A 183 9.59 -1.95 22.70
N GLU A 184 8.51 -1.95 21.92
CA GLU A 184 8.53 -2.32 20.50
C GLU A 184 9.28 -1.28 19.65
N ILE A 185 9.09 0.00 19.96
CA ILE A 185 9.79 1.11 19.31
C ILE A 185 11.30 0.98 19.55
N TYR A 186 11.70 0.84 20.82
CA TYR A 186 13.10 0.67 21.20
C TYR A 186 13.72 -0.53 20.52
N LYS A 187 13.05 -1.69 20.54
CA LYS A 187 13.52 -2.92 19.90
C LYS A 187 13.74 -2.72 18.39
N HIS A 188 12.82 -2.06 17.70
CA HIS A 188 12.93 -1.81 16.26
C HIS A 188 14.14 -0.93 15.92
N PHE A 189 14.27 0.21 16.59
CA PHE A 189 15.34 1.16 16.29
C PHE A 189 16.71 0.71 16.82
N LYS A 190 16.76 -0.03 17.93
CA LYS A 190 18.01 -0.67 18.41
C LYS A 190 18.54 -1.65 17.37
N ALA A 191 17.70 -2.54 16.84
CA ALA A 191 18.10 -3.49 15.80
C ALA A 191 18.48 -2.79 14.47
N GLY A 192 17.78 -1.71 14.12
CA GLY A 192 17.99 -0.99 12.87
C GLY A 192 19.17 -0.01 12.86
N LEU A 193 19.49 0.60 14.01
CA LEU A 193 20.46 1.69 14.11
C LEU A 193 21.65 1.34 15.01
N VAL A 194 21.42 0.81 16.21
CA VAL A 194 22.50 0.56 17.17
C VAL A 194 23.27 -0.71 16.84
N GLU A 195 22.58 -1.84 16.63
CA GLU A 195 23.22 -3.11 16.26
C GLU A 195 23.95 -3.05 14.91
N LYS A 196 23.66 -2.03 14.10
CA LYS A 196 24.34 -1.75 12.83
C LYS A 196 25.49 -0.74 12.95
N GLY A 197 25.74 -0.22 14.16
CA GLY A 197 26.81 0.74 14.43
C GLY A 197 26.51 2.18 13.98
N TYR A 198 25.26 2.48 13.60
CA TYR A 198 24.89 3.81 13.09
C TYR A 198 24.70 4.85 14.19
N LEU A 199 24.33 4.39 15.40
CA LEU A 199 24.17 5.18 16.62
C LEU A 199 24.66 4.36 17.82
N THR A 200 25.04 5.08 18.87
CA THR A 200 25.20 4.50 20.21
C THR A 200 23.84 4.30 20.90
N GLU A 201 23.79 3.46 21.94
CA GLU A 201 22.56 3.29 22.74
C GLU A 201 22.11 4.61 23.40
N GLN A 202 23.06 5.44 23.82
CA GLN A 202 22.76 6.76 24.37
C GLN A 202 22.11 7.67 23.33
N GLU A 203 22.70 7.81 22.14
CA GLU A 203 22.14 8.61 21.04
C GLU A 203 20.75 8.10 20.63
N LEU A 204 20.53 6.77 20.65
CA LEU A 204 19.20 6.20 20.40
C LEU A 204 18.18 6.65 21.44
N ASN A 205 18.50 6.57 22.73
CA ASN A 205 17.57 6.97 23.79
C ASN A 205 17.24 8.47 23.73
N GLU A 206 18.24 9.31 23.46
CA GLU A 206 18.03 10.75 23.25
C GLU A 206 17.12 11.03 22.05
N TYR A 207 17.36 10.35 20.92
CA TYR A 207 16.49 10.42 19.75
C TYR A 207 15.05 9.99 20.08
N LEU A 208 14.87 8.84 20.73
CA LEU A 208 13.54 8.31 21.03
C LEU A 208 12.77 9.25 21.96
N LYS A 209 13.44 9.82 22.97
CA LYS A 209 12.83 10.84 23.83
C LYS A 209 12.45 12.10 23.05
N ALA A 210 13.34 12.63 22.21
CA ALA A 210 13.06 13.84 21.43
C ALA A 210 11.93 13.63 20.40
N ALA A 211 11.88 12.46 19.76
CA ALA A 211 10.95 12.18 18.66
C ALA A 211 9.59 11.66 19.13
N PHE A 212 9.57 10.75 20.11
CA PHE A 212 8.35 10.08 20.54
C PHE A 212 7.73 10.69 21.79
N GLU A 213 8.53 11.25 22.71
CA GLU A 213 8.01 11.84 23.95
C GLU A 213 7.75 13.33 23.80
N LEU A 214 8.79 14.09 23.45
CA LEU A 214 8.74 15.56 23.40
C LEU A 214 8.16 16.07 22.08
N LYS A 215 8.39 15.35 20.98
CA LYS A 215 8.04 15.75 19.61
C LYS A 215 8.61 17.12 19.22
N THR A 216 9.76 17.47 19.81
CA THR A 216 10.49 18.70 19.55
C THR A 216 11.73 18.41 18.73
N LYS A 217 11.98 19.24 17.73
CA LYS A 217 13.20 19.15 16.93
C LYS A 217 14.41 19.50 17.81
N PRO A 218 15.45 18.65 17.88
CA PRO A 218 16.65 18.98 18.63
C PRO A 218 17.42 20.11 17.93
N GLU A 219 18.11 20.95 18.70
CA GLU A 219 18.97 22.02 18.16
C GLU A 219 20.12 21.44 17.35
N THR A 220 20.73 20.37 17.85
CA THR A 220 21.75 19.58 17.16
C THR A 220 21.13 18.30 16.62
N LEU A 221 21.16 18.11 15.30
CA LEU A 221 20.66 16.89 14.66
C LEU A 221 21.60 15.70 14.90
N PHE A 222 21.02 14.52 15.04
CA PHE A 222 21.76 13.27 15.16
C PHE A 222 22.50 12.94 13.86
N LYS A 223 23.73 12.45 13.97
CA LYS A 223 24.55 12.06 12.81
C LYS A 223 24.64 10.55 12.74
N ILE A 224 24.32 10.00 11.56
CA ILE A 224 24.48 8.58 11.28
C ILE A 224 25.95 8.29 10.97
N LYS A 225 26.57 7.41 11.75
CA LYS A 225 27.97 6.98 11.56
C LYS A 225 28.00 5.75 10.63
N ASP A 226 29.00 5.70 9.74
CA ASP A 226 29.36 4.50 8.95
C ASP A 226 28.23 3.78 8.19
N ALA A 227 27.18 4.51 7.80
CA ALA A 227 26.12 3.94 6.97
C ALA A 227 26.62 3.77 5.53
N PRO A 228 26.56 2.54 4.96
CA PRO A 228 27.05 2.29 3.60
C PRO A 228 26.18 2.98 2.53
N SER A 229 24.90 3.24 2.83
CA SER A 229 24.06 4.10 2.00
C SER A 229 22.89 4.70 2.79
N LYS A 230 22.37 5.84 2.33
CA LYS A 230 21.16 6.47 2.90
C LYS A 230 19.93 5.58 2.76
N GLU A 231 19.88 4.69 1.75
CA GLU A 231 18.74 3.78 1.57
C GLU A 231 18.55 2.83 2.73
N LYS A 232 19.63 2.32 3.34
CA LYS A 232 19.49 1.41 4.49
C LYS A 232 18.79 2.11 5.66
N ILE A 233 19.11 3.38 5.88
CA ILE A 233 18.45 4.19 6.91
C ILE A 233 16.99 4.44 6.54
N TYR A 234 16.71 4.84 5.30
CA TYR A 234 15.33 5.00 4.84
C TYR A 234 14.48 3.74 5.05
N VAL A 235 15.05 2.55 4.85
CA VAL A 235 14.36 1.26 5.06
C VAL A 235 14.02 1.03 6.53
N VAL A 236 14.89 1.39 7.49
CA VAL A 236 14.61 1.24 8.93
C VAL A 236 13.35 2.04 9.31
N PHE A 237 13.30 3.32 8.92
CA PHE A 237 12.18 4.20 9.25
C PHE A 237 10.91 3.84 8.48
N TYR A 238 11.05 3.44 7.21
CA TYR A 238 9.91 2.95 6.44
C TYR A 238 9.33 1.67 7.03
N THR A 239 10.18 0.74 7.48
CA THR A 239 9.75 -0.51 8.12
C THR A 239 9.02 -0.25 9.43
N TYR A 240 9.47 0.73 10.21
CA TYR A 240 8.73 1.18 11.39
C TYR A 240 7.32 1.63 11.01
N TYR A 241 7.20 2.58 10.07
CA TYR A 241 5.91 3.07 9.58
C TYR A 241 5.03 1.96 9.02
N SER A 242 5.62 1.03 8.25
CA SER A 242 4.86 0.07 7.47
C SER A 242 4.44 -1.17 8.24
N ASN A 243 5.34 -1.70 9.08
CA ASN A 243 5.20 -3.01 9.68
C ASN A 243 4.94 -2.92 11.19
N VAL A 244 5.57 -1.95 11.87
CA VAL A 244 5.40 -1.78 13.32
C VAL A 244 4.16 -0.92 13.61
N ALA A 245 4.08 0.26 13.01
CA ALA A 245 2.95 1.17 13.18
C ALA A 245 1.72 0.85 12.30
N GLY A 246 1.84 -0.11 11.38
CA GLY A 246 0.72 -0.63 10.58
C GLY A 246 0.19 0.29 9.47
N LYS A 247 1.03 1.16 8.86
CA LYS A 247 0.65 2.11 7.79
C LYS A 247 -0.63 2.88 8.08
N GLN A 248 -0.63 3.66 9.16
CA GLN A 248 -1.79 4.51 9.47
C GLN A 248 -2.08 5.46 8.29
N HIS A 249 -3.25 5.29 7.66
CA HIS A 249 -3.65 6.04 6.48
C HIS A 249 -3.56 7.56 6.74
N GLY A 250 -2.98 8.29 5.79
CA GLY A 250 -2.86 9.75 5.87
C GLY A 250 -1.72 10.26 6.78
N LYS A 251 -1.06 9.41 7.57
CA LYS A 251 -0.03 9.85 8.52
C LYS A 251 1.40 9.78 8.02
N GLN A 252 1.62 9.39 6.76
CA GLN A 252 2.96 9.21 6.21
C GLN A 252 3.89 10.41 6.44
N SER A 253 3.40 11.65 6.36
CA SER A 253 4.24 12.84 6.59
C SER A 253 4.85 12.87 8.00
N GLN A 254 4.07 12.53 9.02
CA GLN A 254 4.51 12.54 10.41
C GLN A 254 5.63 11.51 10.64
N TYR A 255 5.54 10.34 9.99
CA TYR A 255 6.57 9.32 10.08
C TYR A 255 7.83 9.65 9.26
N VAL A 256 7.69 10.43 8.19
CA VAL A 256 8.83 10.95 7.43
C VAL A 256 9.64 11.93 8.27
N GLU A 257 8.95 12.76 9.06
CA GLU A 257 9.56 13.76 9.94
C GLU A 257 10.41 13.12 11.05
N LEU A 258 10.10 11.89 11.50
CA LEU A 258 10.94 11.13 12.44
C LEU A 258 12.40 10.99 11.95
N LEU A 259 12.61 10.91 10.64
CA LEU A 259 13.94 10.87 10.06
C LEU A 259 14.43 12.29 9.71
N GLY A 260 13.68 13.03 8.89
CA GLY A 260 14.21 14.26 8.30
C GLY A 260 14.26 15.47 9.24
N ASN A 261 13.55 15.45 10.37
CA ASN A 261 13.66 16.52 11.37
C ASN A 261 14.71 16.23 12.44
N TYR A 262 15.12 14.98 12.63
CA TYR A 262 15.97 14.57 13.73
C TYR A 262 17.39 14.20 13.30
N PHE A 263 17.60 13.83 12.04
CA PHE A 263 18.90 13.40 11.53
C PHE A 263 19.47 14.34 10.49
N ASP A 264 20.78 14.58 10.58
CA ASP A 264 21.51 15.41 9.64
C ASP A 264 21.61 14.76 8.24
N GLY A 265 21.49 15.56 7.19
CA GLY A 265 21.61 15.11 5.81
C GLY A 265 20.37 14.38 5.23
N TYR A 266 19.22 14.41 5.91
CA TYR A 266 17.98 13.78 5.46
C TYR A 266 16.88 14.81 5.17
N ASN A 267 16.32 14.79 3.96
CA ASN A 267 15.31 15.75 3.54
C ASN A 267 13.91 15.11 3.44
N ASN A 268 12.91 15.72 4.10
CA ASN A 268 11.52 15.25 4.12
C ASN A 268 10.91 15.01 2.73
N ASN A 269 11.20 15.87 1.74
CA ASN A 269 10.66 15.72 0.38
C ASN A 269 11.26 14.50 -0.34
N ILE A 270 12.55 14.25 -0.15
CA ILE A 270 13.26 13.10 -0.73
C ILE A 270 12.73 11.80 -0.10
N ILE A 271 12.66 11.75 1.24
CA ILE A 271 12.15 10.58 1.97
C ILE A 271 10.72 10.25 1.51
N ARG A 272 9.84 11.26 1.48
CA ARG A 272 8.43 11.11 1.08
C ARG A 272 8.31 10.56 -0.34
N THR A 273 9.11 11.07 -1.27
CA THR A 273 9.13 10.60 -2.67
C THR A 273 9.60 9.14 -2.76
N ASN A 274 10.65 8.77 -2.04
CA ASN A 274 11.15 7.40 -2.01
C ASN A 274 10.12 6.42 -1.44
N TRP A 275 9.42 6.80 -0.36
CA TRP A 275 8.40 5.97 0.26
C TRP A 275 7.19 5.76 -0.66
N LYS A 276 6.80 6.78 -1.44
CA LYS A 276 5.71 6.67 -2.44
C LYS A 276 6.04 5.70 -3.58
N ARG A 277 7.31 5.62 -3.99
CA ARG A 277 7.77 4.70 -5.06
C ARG A 277 7.82 3.23 -4.60
N GLY A 278 7.69 3.00 -3.29
CA GLY A 278 7.78 1.68 -2.68
C GLY A 278 9.22 1.21 -2.60
N TYR A 279 9.76 1.09 -1.38
CA TYR A 279 11.01 0.35 -1.16
C TYR A 279 10.75 -1.12 -1.48
N LYS A 280 10.94 -1.51 -2.74
CA LYS A 280 11.11 -2.91 -3.09
C LYS A 280 12.45 -3.31 -2.51
N GLN A 281 12.44 -3.99 -1.36
CA GLN A 281 13.63 -4.69 -0.89
C GLN A 281 14.08 -5.59 -2.04
N LYS A 282 15.22 -5.28 -2.65
CA LYS A 282 15.89 -6.25 -3.53
C LYS A 282 16.25 -7.41 -2.61
N LYS A 283 15.56 -8.54 -2.75
CA LYS A 283 15.99 -9.79 -2.14
C LYS A 283 17.36 -10.10 -2.74
N HIS A 284 18.40 -9.99 -1.92
CA HIS A 284 19.72 -10.52 -2.20
C HIS A 284 19.74 -11.99 -1.77
#